data_AF-A0A268S496-F1
#
_entry.id   AF-A0A268S496-F1
#
_cell.length_a   1.000
_cell.length_b   1.000
_cell.length_c   1.000
_cell.angle_alpha   90.00
_cell.angle_beta   90.00
_cell.angle_gamma   90.00
#
_symmetry.space_group_name_H-M   'P 1'
#
loop_
_entity.id
_entity.type
_entity.pdbx_description
1 polymer ?
#
loop_
_entity_poly.entity_id
_entity_poly.type
_entity_poly.pdbx_seq_one_letter_code
_entity_poly.pdbx_strand_id
1 'polypeptide(L)'
;MTKQSKWAEIGNDYIEDADEGFHVLHIDAWKTSDDDEEATVIAKLIGINKDGAPHVYLSYQDTDAPIDPLAQKAIREADEKLRDYLKQKAKEQKRLVQKRKQPRYRYEVGGLLTGSDPISRARLFSGTGMPKSYHGSIALRICIPEDLDLTNDHQKEYFAANGGYKRYSTTSDTRTLDELGYDVIVRDETKGKWVVRNEFKGKCLNEIAIYTMQGWWKLNSNKADVSS
;
A
#
# COMPACT_ATOMS: atom_id res chain seq x y z
N MET A 1 -43.28 0.61 39.45
CA MET A 1 -43.74 1.66 38.51
C MET A 1 -42.65 1.86 37.49
N THR A 2 -42.86 1.46 36.24
CA THR A 2 -41.93 1.75 35.14
C THR A 2 -41.91 3.27 34.95
N LYS A 3 -40.76 3.90 35.16
CA LYS A 3 -40.62 5.35 35.00
C LYS A 3 -40.89 5.67 33.52
N GLN A 4 -41.95 6.42 33.26
CA GLN A 4 -42.29 6.85 31.91
C GLN A 4 -41.20 7.80 31.42
N SER A 5 -40.75 7.60 30.18
CA SER A 5 -39.72 8.43 29.55
C SER A 5 -40.17 9.89 29.51
N LYS A 6 -39.23 10.82 29.71
CA LYS A 6 -39.44 12.27 29.50
C LYS A 6 -39.69 12.60 28.03
N TRP A 7 -39.19 11.77 27.13
CA TRP A 7 -39.17 12.00 25.69
C TRP A 7 -40.16 11.08 24.98
N ALA A 8 -40.86 11.64 23.99
CA ALA A 8 -41.73 10.90 23.09
C ALA A 8 -40.92 10.20 22.00
N GLU A 9 -39.87 10.87 21.51
CA GLU A 9 -39.01 10.39 20.43
C GLU A 9 -37.55 10.83 20.63
N ILE A 10 -36.59 10.02 20.15
CA ILE A 10 -35.16 10.31 20.16
C ILE A 10 -34.53 9.86 18.83
N GLY A 11 -33.76 10.73 18.20
CA GLY A 11 -33.12 10.55 16.90
C GLY A 11 -31.61 10.80 16.92
N ASN A 12 -30.92 10.28 15.89
CA ASN A 12 -29.47 10.43 15.68
C ASN A 12 -29.08 10.25 14.20
N ASP A 13 -29.63 11.08 13.33
CA ASP A 13 -29.56 10.91 11.89
C ASP A 13 -28.20 11.33 11.28
N TYR A 14 -27.49 12.27 11.90
CA TYR A 14 -26.29 12.89 11.32
C TYR A 14 -25.04 12.78 12.21
N ILE A 15 -23.93 12.32 11.58
CA ILE A 15 -22.58 12.41 12.16
C ILE A 15 -21.89 13.60 11.49
N GLU A 16 -21.55 14.61 12.29
CA GLU A 16 -20.77 15.76 11.86
C GLU A 16 -19.29 15.39 11.79
N ASP A 17 -18.66 15.58 10.63
CA ASP A 17 -17.22 15.50 10.48
C ASP A 17 -16.62 16.86 10.90
N ALA A 18 -16.11 16.93 12.13
CA ALA A 18 -15.46 18.13 12.65
C ALA A 18 -13.98 18.20 12.23
N ASP A 19 -13.35 19.34 12.48
CA ASP A 19 -11.92 19.54 12.20
C ASP A 19 -11.05 18.48 12.91
N GLU A 20 -9.85 18.23 12.36
CA GLU A 20 -8.81 17.37 12.97
C GLU A 20 -9.19 15.89 13.20
N GLY A 21 -10.19 15.36 12.48
CA GLY A 21 -10.53 13.93 12.53
C GLY A 21 -11.42 13.54 13.72
N PHE A 22 -12.08 14.53 14.31
CA PHE A 22 -13.17 14.33 15.26
C PHE A 22 -14.50 14.14 14.51
N HIS A 23 -15.35 13.28 15.07
CA HIS A 23 -16.67 12.97 14.52
C HIS A 23 -17.72 13.12 15.62
N VAL A 24 -18.70 14.00 15.45
CA VAL A 24 -19.68 14.31 16.49
C VAL A 24 -21.05 13.79 16.07
N LEU A 25 -21.59 12.87 16.85
CA LEU A 25 -22.97 12.41 16.70
C LEU A 25 -23.85 13.10 17.73
N HIS A 26 -24.82 13.87 17.23
CA HIS A 26 -25.83 14.53 18.04
C HIS A 26 -26.98 13.57 18.34
N ILE A 27 -27.51 13.65 19.56
CA ILE A 27 -28.64 12.85 20.01
C ILE A 27 -29.74 13.83 20.37
N ASP A 28 -30.74 13.88 19.50
CA ASP A 28 -31.83 14.84 19.54
C ASP A 28 -33.09 14.17 20.08
N ALA A 29 -33.88 14.90 20.86
CA ALA A 29 -35.09 14.38 21.46
C ALA A 29 -36.25 15.38 21.36
N TRP A 30 -37.45 14.82 21.23
CA TRP A 30 -38.72 15.52 21.18
C TRP A 30 -39.57 15.13 22.38
N LYS A 31 -40.25 16.11 22.99
CA LYS A 31 -41.13 15.87 24.14
C LYS A 31 -42.51 15.42 23.69
N THR A 32 -42.89 15.76 22.46
CA THR A 32 -44.18 15.44 21.86
C THR A 32 -43.96 14.77 20.50
N SER A 33 -45.05 14.34 19.87
CA SER A 33 -45.07 13.83 18.50
C SER A 33 -45.56 14.91 17.52
N ASP A 34 -45.39 16.19 17.87
CA ASP A 34 -45.76 17.31 17.02
C ASP A 34 -44.66 17.51 15.96
N ASP A 35 -45.04 17.51 14.69
CA ASP A 35 -44.11 17.64 13.57
C ASP A 35 -43.46 19.04 13.50
N ASP A 36 -44.06 20.04 14.15
CA ASP A 36 -43.54 21.40 14.24
C ASP A 36 -42.62 21.63 15.47
N GLU A 37 -42.42 20.61 16.34
CA GLU A 37 -41.53 20.73 17.50
C GLU A 37 -40.04 20.67 17.08
N GLU A 38 -39.28 21.69 17.49
CA GLU A 38 -37.82 21.67 17.33
C GLU A 38 -37.16 20.70 18.30
N ALA A 39 -36.27 19.86 17.76
CA ALA A 39 -35.54 18.87 18.53
C ALA A 39 -34.57 19.52 19.53
N THR A 40 -34.46 18.94 20.72
CA THR A 40 -33.45 19.35 21.70
C THR A 40 -32.30 18.35 21.75
N VAL A 41 -31.06 18.81 21.62
CA VAL A 41 -29.88 17.97 21.82
C VAL A 41 -29.79 17.57 23.29
N ILE A 42 -29.93 16.28 23.59
CA ILE A 42 -29.85 15.76 24.97
C ILE A 42 -28.49 15.16 25.30
N ALA A 43 -27.72 14.76 24.28
CA ALA A 43 -26.37 14.24 24.43
C ALA A 43 -25.57 14.39 23.12
N LYS A 44 -24.24 14.38 23.26
CA LYS A 44 -23.29 14.33 22.14
C LYS A 44 -22.30 13.20 22.35
N LEU A 45 -22.02 12.45 21.29
CA LEU A 45 -20.95 11.46 21.24
C LEU A 45 -19.83 12.00 20.35
N ILE A 46 -18.62 12.09 20.89
CA ILE A 46 -17.44 12.62 20.20
C ILE A 46 -16.50 11.44 19.93
N GLY A 47 -16.36 11.09 18.66
CA GLY A 47 -15.54 9.99 18.16
C GLY A 47 -14.20 10.48 17.62
N ILE A 48 -13.12 9.76 17.94
CA ILE A 48 -11.79 9.95 17.35
C ILE A 48 -11.15 8.59 17.11
N ASN A 49 -10.41 8.45 16.01
CA ASN A 49 -9.52 7.32 15.80
C ASN A 49 -8.12 7.66 16.35
N LYS A 50 -7.74 7.06 17.48
CA LYS A 50 -6.41 7.21 18.08
C LYS A 50 -5.68 5.87 18.03
N ASP A 51 -4.43 5.89 17.58
CA ASP A 51 -3.58 4.68 17.47
C ASP A 51 -4.21 3.53 16.66
N GLY A 52 -5.11 3.87 15.72
CA GLY A 52 -5.82 2.90 14.89
C GLY A 52 -7.01 2.22 15.56
N ALA A 53 -7.46 2.70 16.73
CA ALA A 53 -8.64 2.25 17.45
C ALA A 53 -9.67 3.38 17.65
N PRO A 54 -10.99 3.06 17.65
CA PRO A 54 -12.03 4.04 17.88
C PRO A 54 -12.17 4.36 19.37
N HIS A 55 -12.07 5.64 19.71
CA HIS A 55 -12.38 6.19 21.03
C HIS A 55 -13.62 7.06 20.91
N VAL A 56 -14.55 6.91 21.86
CA VAL A 56 -15.80 7.69 21.89
C VAL A 56 -15.97 8.28 23.29
N TYR A 57 -16.28 9.56 23.35
CA TYR A 57 -16.55 10.32 24.56
C TYR A 57 -18.02 10.76 24.57
N LEU A 58 -18.69 10.59 25.70
CA LEU A 58 -20.08 10.97 25.88
C LEU A 58 -20.16 12.27 26.68
N SER A 59 -20.94 13.23 26.19
CA SER A 59 -21.25 14.49 26.87
C SER A 59 -22.77 14.67 26.94
N TYR A 60 -23.33 14.60 28.14
CA TYR A 60 -24.74 14.89 28.38
C TYR A 60 -25.01 16.39 28.32
N GLN A 61 -26.07 16.78 27.63
CA GLN A 61 -26.55 18.16 27.56
C GLN A 61 -27.83 18.37 28.38
N ASP A 62 -28.60 17.30 28.62
CA ASP A 62 -29.78 17.28 29.49
C ASP A 62 -29.51 16.46 30.76
N THR A 63 -29.95 16.95 31.91
CA THR A 63 -29.71 16.33 33.22
C THR A 63 -30.52 15.04 33.45
N ASP A 64 -31.60 14.85 32.70
CA ASP A 64 -32.46 13.66 32.81
C ASP A 64 -31.99 12.53 31.87
N ALA A 65 -31.26 12.85 30.80
CA ALA A 65 -30.74 11.86 29.85
C ALA A 65 -29.89 10.72 30.48
N PRO A 66 -29.10 10.93 31.55
CA PRO A 66 -28.40 9.86 32.26
C PRO A 66 -29.32 8.83 32.93
N ILE A 67 -30.53 9.25 33.34
CA ILE A 67 -31.46 8.43 34.14
C ILE A 67 -32.71 8.01 33.37
N ASP A 68 -32.93 8.58 32.17
CA ASP A 68 -34.05 8.26 31.30
C ASP A 68 -33.78 6.96 30.51
N PRO A 69 -34.63 5.93 30.62
CA PRO A 69 -34.39 4.65 29.95
C PRO A 69 -34.39 4.73 28.42
N LEU A 70 -35.21 5.60 27.83
CA LEU A 70 -35.29 5.76 26.38
C LEU A 70 -34.02 6.46 25.87
N ALA A 71 -33.60 7.52 26.55
CA ALA A 71 -32.35 8.23 26.24
C ALA A 71 -31.13 7.30 26.36
N GLN A 72 -31.04 6.53 27.44
CA GLN A 72 -29.93 5.59 27.62
C GLN A 72 -29.88 4.52 26.53
N LYS A 73 -31.04 4.03 26.08
CA LYS A 73 -31.11 3.07 24.97
C LYS A 73 -30.61 3.71 23.67
N ALA A 74 -31.13 4.89 23.32
CA ALA A 74 -30.73 5.61 22.11
C ALA A 74 -29.24 5.98 22.10
N ILE A 75 -28.68 6.39 23.25
CA ILE A 75 -27.25 6.71 23.39
C ILE A 75 -26.37 5.47 23.16
N ARG A 76 -26.77 4.29 23.61
CA ARG A 76 -26.02 3.04 23.36
C ARG A 76 -26.03 2.67 21.89
N GLU A 77 -27.20 2.73 21.25
CA GLU A 77 -27.33 2.45 19.81
C GLU A 77 -26.51 3.46 18.99
N ALA A 78 -26.49 4.72 19.40
CA ALA A 78 -25.68 5.77 18.80
C ALA A 78 -24.15 5.53 18.98
N ASP A 79 -23.71 5.07 20.16
CA ASP A 79 -22.30 4.71 20.43
C ASP A 79 -21.84 3.56 19.52
N GLU A 80 -22.66 2.53 19.36
CA GLU A 80 -22.37 1.42 18.44
C GLU A 80 -22.26 1.91 16.99
N LYS A 81 -23.23 2.71 16.54
CA LYS A 81 -23.24 3.32 15.19
C LYS A 81 -21.99 4.15 14.93
N LEU A 82 -21.59 5.01 15.88
CA LEU A 82 -20.41 5.84 15.75
C LEU A 82 -19.11 5.02 15.74
N ARG A 83 -18.99 4.00 16.58
CA ARG A 83 -17.82 3.10 16.58
C ARG A 83 -17.66 2.37 15.26
N ASP A 84 -18.76 1.89 14.67
CA ASP A 84 -18.71 1.20 13.40
C ASP A 84 -18.36 2.14 12.25
N TYR A 85 -18.89 3.36 12.26
CA TYR A 85 -18.46 4.42 11.35
C TYR A 85 -16.95 4.69 11.44
N LEU A 86 -16.41 4.85 12.65
CA LEU A 86 -14.98 5.09 12.88
C LEU A 86 -14.11 3.93 12.38
N LYS A 87 -14.52 2.67 12.59
CA LYS A 87 -13.82 1.48 12.06
C LYS A 87 -13.78 1.49 10.53
N GLN A 88 -14.89 1.86 9.88
CA GLN A 88 -14.97 1.94 8.42
C GLN A 88 -14.01 3.02 7.88
N LYS A 89 -14.01 4.22 8.47
CA LYS A 89 -13.07 5.30 8.11
C LYS A 89 -11.62 4.88 8.30
N ALA A 90 -11.27 4.23 9.40
CA ALA A 90 -9.92 3.73 9.64
C ALA A 90 -9.49 2.69 8.59
N LYS A 91 -10.41 1.80 8.18
CA LYS A 91 -10.15 0.82 7.12
C LYS A 91 -9.94 1.49 5.76
N GLU A 92 -10.74 2.50 5.44
CA GLU A 92 -10.60 3.27 4.21
C GLU A 92 -9.26 4.01 4.16
N GLN A 93 -8.89 4.71 5.23
CA GLN A 93 -7.58 5.36 5.34
C GLN A 93 -6.43 4.36 5.20
N LYS A 94 -6.47 3.21 5.89
CA LYS A 94 -5.48 2.14 5.71
C LYS A 94 -5.40 1.66 4.27
N ARG A 95 -6.54 1.52 3.58
CA ARG A 95 -6.58 1.09 2.18
C ARG A 95 -6.01 2.14 1.22
N LEU A 96 -6.24 3.43 1.49
CA LEU A 96 -5.65 4.54 0.74
C LEU A 96 -4.13 4.62 0.94
N VAL A 97 -3.66 4.45 2.18
CA VAL A 97 -2.22 4.38 2.51
C VAL A 97 -1.58 3.15 1.85
N GLN A 98 -2.24 2.00 1.87
CA GLN A 98 -1.74 0.77 1.24
C GLN A 98 -1.71 0.85 -0.29
N LYS A 99 -2.71 1.50 -0.91
CA LYS A 99 -2.70 1.80 -2.36
C LYS A 99 -1.56 2.76 -2.75
N ARG A 100 -1.09 3.60 -1.83
CA ARG A 100 -0.02 4.59 -2.03
C ARG A 100 1.42 4.07 -1.91
N LYS A 101 1.69 2.77 -1.69
CA LYS A 101 3.07 2.28 -1.48
C LYS A 101 3.36 0.87 -2.03
N GLN A 102 3.07 0.61 -3.30
CA GLN A 102 3.77 -0.47 -4.00
C GLN A 102 4.85 0.19 -4.87
N PRO A 103 6.14 0.09 -4.51
CA PRO A 103 7.20 0.64 -5.32
C PRO A 103 7.09 0.07 -6.75
N ARG A 104 7.04 0.95 -7.73
CA ARG A 104 6.96 0.55 -9.13
C ARG A 104 8.36 0.09 -9.54
N TYR A 105 8.54 -1.19 -9.79
CA TYR A 105 9.84 -1.70 -10.24
C TYR A 105 9.93 -1.82 -11.77
N ARG A 106 11.13 -1.61 -12.28
CA ARG A 106 11.56 -1.99 -13.63
C ARG A 106 12.86 -2.78 -13.57
N TYR A 107 13.15 -3.48 -14.65
CA TYR A 107 14.27 -4.42 -14.70
C TYR A 107 15.23 -4.05 -15.81
N GLU A 108 16.51 -4.08 -15.52
CA GLU A 108 17.58 -3.96 -16.50
C GLU A 108 18.31 -5.31 -16.58
N VAL A 109 18.59 -5.79 -17.78
CA VAL A 109 19.17 -7.13 -18.05
C VAL A 109 20.48 -7.07 -18.86
N GLY A 110 21.03 -5.87 -19.07
CA GLY A 110 22.23 -5.58 -19.82
C GLY A 110 23.49 -5.52 -18.96
N GLY A 111 24.58 -5.98 -19.53
CA GLY A 111 25.82 -6.31 -18.83
C GLY A 111 26.60 -5.17 -18.16
N LEU A 112 26.28 -3.90 -18.44
CA LEU A 112 27.25 -2.80 -18.34
C LEU A 112 26.97 -1.75 -17.26
N LEU A 113 25.79 -1.78 -16.62
CA LEU A 113 25.45 -0.77 -15.63
C LEU A 113 25.86 -1.18 -14.21
N THR A 114 26.22 -0.17 -13.43
CA THR A 114 26.57 -0.21 -12.02
C THR A 114 25.71 0.80 -11.24
N GLY A 115 25.78 0.76 -9.90
CA GLY A 115 25.00 1.66 -9.03
C GLY A 115 25.17 3.14 -9.34
N SER A 116 26.39 3.54 -9.72
CA SER A 116 26.75 4.92 -10.05
C SER A 116 26.32 5.39 -11.44
N ASP A 117 25.83 4.49 -12.30
CA ASP A 117 25.39 4.89 -13.64
C ASP A 117 23.99 5.55 -13.59
N PRO A 118 23.73 6.58 -14.43
CA PRO A 118 22.41 7.20 -14.52
C PRO A 118 21.37 6.27 -15.13
N ILE A 119 20.12 6.34 -14.65
CA ILE A 119 19.00 5.52 -15.14
C ILE A 119 18.67 5.76 -16.61
N SER A 120 18.99 6.94 -17.16
CA SER A 120 18.81 7.22 -18.59
C SER A 120 19.60 6.29 -19.52
N ARG A 121 20.62 5.59 -19.01
CA ARG A 121 21.37 4.55 -19.75
C ARG A 121 20.72 3.18 -19.69
N ALA A 122 19.71 2.98 -18.84
CA ALA A 122 19.05 1.70 -18.64
C ALA A 122 17.95 1.42 -19.68
N ARG A 123 17.87 0.15 -20.09
CA ARG A 123 16.72 -0.38 -20.83
C ARG A 123 15.78 -1.04 -19.84
N LEU A 124 14.66 -0.40 -19.55
CA LEU A 124 13.78 -0.74 -18.44
C LEU A 124 12.64 -1.66 -18.88
N PHE A 125 12.73 -2.94 -18.55
CA PHE A 125 11.70 -3.93 -18.81
C PHE A 125 10.64 -3.95 -17.71
N SER A 126 9.39 -4.24 -18.07
CA SER A 126 8.39 -4.66 -17.09
C SER A 126 8.70 -6.10 -16.62
N GLY A 127 8.19 -6.50 -15.46
CA GLY A 127 8.40 -7.87 -14.96
C GLY A 127 7.90 -8.95 -15.92
N THR A 128 6.78 -8.70 -16.61
CA THR A 128 6.25 -9.59 -17.65
C THR A 128 7.04 -9.54 -18.97
N GLY A 129 7.78 -8.46 -19.20
CA GLY A 129 8.59 -8.23 -20.38
C GLY A 129 10.03 -8.74 -20.28
N MET A 130 10.47 -9.21 -19.09
CA MET A 130 11.84 -9.70 -18.90
C MET A 130 12.15 -10.85 -19.86
N PRO A 131 13.22 -10.76 -20.67
CA PRO A 131 13.62 -11.85 -21.55
C PRO A 131 14.05 -13.06 -20.73
N LYS A 132 13.77 -14.27 -21.24
CA LYS A 132 14.48 -15.49 -20.79
C LYS A 132 15.94 -15.29 -21.21
N SER A 133 16.85 -15.22 -20.24
CA SER A 133 18.23 -14.75 -20.43
C SER A 133 18.99 -15.49 -21.52
N TYR A 134 19.92 -14.79 -22.19
CA TYR A 134 20.90 -15.38 -23.11
C TYR A 134 22.23 -15.76 -22.40
N HIS A 135 22.53 -15.16 -21.23
CA HIS A 135 23.80 -15.34 -20.50
C HIS A 135 23.61 -15.41 -18.97
N GLY A 136 22.64 -16.22 -18.53
CA GLY A 136 22.34 -16.36 -17.10
C GLY A 136 21.49 -15.19 -16.59
N SER A 137 20.22 -15.47 -16.32
CA SER A 137 19.58 -15.37 -15.01
C SER A 137 20.00 -14.25 -14.06
N ILE A 138 20.39 -13.05 -14.52
CA ILE A 138 20.74 -11.91 -13.67
C ILE A 138 20.06 -10.66 -14.22
N ALA A 139 19.56 -9.80 -13.33
CA ALA A 139 19.01 -8.50 -13.66
C ALA A 139 19.21 -7.51 -12.51
N LEU A 140 19.15 -6.21 -12.82
CA LEU A 140 18.95 -5.16 -11.83
C LEU A 140 17.45 -4.89 -11.70
N ARG A 141 16.92 -4.93 -10.48
CA ARG A 141 15.56 -4.48 -10.15
C ARG A 141 15.64 -3.06 -9.61
N ILE A 142 15.20 -2.09 -10.39
CA ILE A 142 15.34 -0.66 -10.12
C ILE A 142 13.99 -0.11 -9.62
N CYS A 143 14.01 0.65 -8.52
CA CYS A 143 12.85 1.36 -8.01
C CYS A 143 12.56 2.57 -8.90
N ILE A 144 11.30 2.72 -9.31
CA ILE A 144 10.84 3.83 -10.11
C ILE A 144 9.89 4.68 -9.27
N PRO A 145 10.31 5.87 -8.80
CA PRO A 145 9.46 6.73 -8.01
C PRO A 145 8.34 7.36 -8.88
N GLU A 146 7.38 8.02 -8.25
CA GLU A 146 6.19 8.57 -8.91
C GLU A 146 6.53 9.74 -9.84
N ASP A 147 7.54 10.53 -9.48
CA ASP A 147 8.05 11.68 -10.22
C ASP A 147 8.93 11.29 -11.42
N LEU A 148 9.29 10.00 -11.54
CA LEU A 148 10.11 9.53 -12.65
C LEU A 148 9.21 9.15 -13.84
N ASP A 149 9.29 9.98 -14.88
CA ASP A 149 8.60 9.73 -16.14
C ASP A 149 9.36 8.72 -17.00
N LEU A 150 8.62 7.68 -17.41
CA LEU A 150 9.10 6.64 -18.31
C LEU A 150 8.52 6.88 -19.69
N THR A 151 9.39 7.22 -20.62
CA THR A 151 9.05 7.33 -22.04
C THR A 151 9.02 5.95 -22.68
N ASN A 152 7.90 5.64 -23.34
CA ASN A 152 7.77 4.49 -24.23
C ASN A 152 8.10 4.86 -25.68
N ASP A 153 8.67 6.06 -25.90
CA ASP A 153 8.63 6.80 -27.17
C ASP A 153 9.42 6.21 -28.32
N HIS A 154 10.03 5.05 -28.15
CA HIS A 154 10.52 4.31 -29.29
C HIS A 154 10.16 2.85 -29.15
N GLN A 155 9.48 2.34 -30.18
CA GLN A 155 9.49 0.96 -30.63
C GLN A 155 10.93 0.50 -30.94
N LYS A 156 11.87 0.66 -29.99
CA LYS A 156 13.22 0.13 -30.10
C LYS A 156 13.13 -1.33 -29.71
N GLU A 157 12.96 -2.11 -30.76
CA GLU A 157 12.93 -3.54 -30.73
C GLU A 157 14.31 -4.09 -30.34
N TYR A 158 14.45 -4.63 -29.12
CA TYR A 158 15.60 -5.47 -28.80
C TYR A 158 15.33 -6.87 -29.34
N PHE A 159 16.13 -7.32 -30.31
CA PHE A 159 16.09 -8.71 -30.77
C PHE A 159 16.66 -9.59 -29.66
N ALA A 160 15.76 -10.16 -28.85
CA ALA A 160 16.17 -11.17 -27.89
C ALA A 160 16.62 -12.39 -28.69
N ALA A 161 17.79 -12.93 -28.35
CA ALA A 161 18.39 -14.00 -29.14
C ALA A 161 17.69 -15.37 -29.03
N ASN A 162 16.52 -15.41 -28.38
CA ASN A 162 15.51 -16.46 -28.45
C ASN A 162 14.42 -16.20 -29.52
N GLY A 163 14.64 -15.27 -30.45
CA GLY A 163 13.77 -15.03 -31.61
C GLY A 163 12.54 -14.18 -31.32
N GLY A 164 12.71 -12.97 -30.78
CA GLY A 164 11.60 -12.03 -30.68
C GLY A 164 11.95 -10.65 -30.13
N TYR A 165 11.15 -9.66 -30.52
CA TYR A 165 11.32 -8.28 -30.08
C TYR A 165 10.72 -8.03 -28.70
N LYS A 166 11.54 -7.52 -27.78
CA LYS A 166 11.11 -7.14 -26.43
C LYS A 166 11.02 -5.63 -26.31
N ARG A 167 9.89 -5.17 -25.76
CA ARG A 167 9.63 -3.76 -25.45
C ARG A 167 10.31 -3.39 -24.13
N TYR A 168 10.93 -2.23 -24.10
CA TYR A 168 11.47 -1.60 -22.90
C TYR A 168 11.12 -0.12 -22.90
N SER A 169 11.07 0.47 -21.71
CA SER A 169 10.93 1.91 -21.49
C SER A 169 12.31 2.54 -21.28
N THR A 170 12.38 3.86 -21.48
CA THR A 170 13.56 4.68 -21.21
C THR A 170 13.14 5.94 -20.47
N THR A 171 14.10 6.73 -20.00
CA THR A 171 13.85 8.02 -19.34
C THR A 171 15.01 8.96 -19.63
N SER A 172 14.77 10.27 -19.58
CA SER A 172 15.82 11.30 -19.61
C SER A 172 16.39 11.60 -18.22
N ASP A 173 15.81 11.01 -17.16
CA ASP A 173 16.24 11.21 -15.77
C ASP A 173 17.70 10.80 -15.55
N THR A 174 18.45 11.66 -14.87
CA THR A 174 19.90 11.49 -14.66
C THR A 174 20.27 10.96 -13.28
N ARG A 175 19.29 10.69 -12.40
CA ARG A 175 19.54 10.06 -11.11
C ARG A 175 20.22 8.71 -11.33
N THR A 176 21.18 8.43 -10.47
CA THR A 176 21.92 7.17 -10.43
C THR A 176 21.05 6.04 -9.90
N LEU A 177 21.41 4.80 -10.21
CA LEU A 177 20.68 3.64 -9.68
C LEU A 177 20.78 3.54 -8.16
N ASP A 178 21.88 4.01 -7.56
CA ASP A 178 22.05 4.13 -6.10
C ASP A 178 21.08 5.14 -5.48
N GLU A 179 20.90 6.33 -6.10
CA GLU A 179 19.95 7.34 -5.63
C GLU A 179 18.50 6.86 -5.70
N LEU A 180 18.15 6.10 -6.74
CA LEU A 180 16.81 5.54 -6.90
C LEU A 180 16.56 4.31 -6.02
N GLY A 181 17.63 3.60 -5.67
CA GLY A 181 17.57 2.29 -5.04
C GLY A 181 17.35 1.18 -6.07
N TYR A 182 18.26 0.21 -6.07
CA TYR A 182 18.16 -0.98 -6.89
C TYR A 182 18.52 -2.24 -6.09
N ASP A 183 18.10 -3.40 -6.59
CA ASP A 183 18.54 -4.71 -6.12
C ASP A 183 19.19 -5.48 -7.27
N VAL A 184 20.21 -6.28 -6.96
CA VAL A 184 20.67 -7.30 -7.90
C VAL A 184 19.79 -8.53 -7.69
N ILE A 185 19.19 -9.05 -8.76
CA ILE A 185 18.40 -10.28 -8.71
C ILE A 185 19.01 -11.35 -9.61
N VAL A 186 19.03 -12.58 -9.11
CA VAL A 186 19.51 -13.75 -9.85
C VAL A 186 18.38 -14.79 -9.89
N ARG A 187 18.11 -15.37 -11.06
CA ARG A 187 17.13 -16.43 -11.21
C ARG A 187 17.72 -17.75 -10.75
N ASP A 188 17.11 -18.31 -9.73
CA ASP A 188 17.32 -19.67 -9.28
C ASP A 188 16.61 -20.62 -10.26
N GLU A 189 17.37 -21.26 -11.15
CA GLU A 189 16.84 -22.20 -12.14
C GLU A 189 16.21 -23.44 -11.48
N THR A 190 16.69 -23.86 -10.30
CA THR A 190 16.13 -25.04 -9.61
C THR A 190 14.74 -24.76 -9.05
N LYS A 191 14.49 -23.51 -8.61
CA LYS A 191 13.21 -23.08 -8.05
C LYS A 191 12.33 -22.32 -9.03
N GLY A 192 12.87 -21.96 -10.20
CA GLY A 192 12.23 -21.11 -11.20
C GLY A 192 11.91 -19.68 -10.72
N LYS A 193 12.58 -19.19 -9.67
CA LYS A 193 12.27 -17.91 -8.99
C LYS A 193 13.43 -16.93 -9.03
N TRP A 194 13.13 -15.64 -9.06
CA TRP A 194 14.13 -14.57 -8.86
C TRP A 194 14.42 -14.39 -7.37
N VAL A 195 15.71 -14.31 -7.03
CA VAL A 195 16.19 -14.14 -5.67
C VAL A 195 17.07 -12.90 -5.60
N VAL A 196 16.88 -12.06 -4.58
CA VAL A 196 17.73 -10.89 -4.34
C VAL A 196 19.11 -11.34 -3.88
N ARG A 197 20.14 -10.78 -4.50
CA ARG A 197 21.56 -11.11 -4.31
C ARG A 197 22.39 -9.83 -4.19
N ASN A 198 22.04 -9.00 -3.20
CA ASN A 198 22.66 -7.69 -3.00
C ASN A 198 24.12 -7.74 -2.55
N GLU A 199 24.67 -8.92 -2.25
CA GLU A 199 26.11 -9.15 -2.13
C GLU A 199 26.90 -8.76 -3.41
N PHE A 200 26.22 -8.61 -4.55
CA PHE A 200 26.82 -8.20 -5.82
C PHE A 200 26.64 -6.71 -6.17
N LYS A 201 26.07 -5.89 -5.27
CA LYS A 201 25.97 -4.44 -5.52
C LYS A 201 27.34 -3.81 -5.79
N GLY A 202 27.36 -2.78 -6.64
CA GLY A 202 28.58 -2.14 -7.13
C GLY A 202 29.30 -2.87 -8.27
N LYS A 203 28.94 -4.12 -8.59
CA LYS A 203 29.48 -4.85 -9.76
C LYS A 203 28.55 -4.71 -10.95
N CYS A 204 29.12 -4.72 -12.16
CA CYS A 204 28.31 -4.77 -13.37
C CYS A 204 27.80 -6.21 -13.62
N LEU A 205 26.67 -6.34 -14.32
CA LEU A 205 26.05 -7.66 -14.53
C LEU A 205 26.97 -8.66 -15.24
N ASN A 206 27.86 -8.20 -16.14
CA ASN A 206 28.83 -9.07 -16.81
C ASN A 206 29.85 -9.69 -15.85
N GLU A 207 30.33 -8.94 -14.84
CA GLU A 207 31.23 -9.48 -13.82
C GLU A 207 30.51 -10.55 -12.99
N ILE A 208 29.26 -10.29 -12.63
CA ILE A 208 28.43 -11.23 -11.88
C ILE A 208 28.16 -12.49 -12.71
N ALA A 209 27.92 -12.36 -14.01
CA ALA A 209 27.75 -13.49 -14.92
C ALA A 209 28.97 -14.42 -14.89
N ILE A 210 30.19 -13.88 -14.87
CA ILE A 210 31.42 -14.68 -14.74
C ILE A 210 31.43 -15.47 -13.43
N TYR A 211 31.10 -14.85 -12.30
CA TYR A 211 31.05 -15.54 -10.99
C TYR A 211 29.98 -16.63 -10.93
N THR A 212 28.78 -16.34 -11.44
CA THR A 212 27.67 -17.30 -11.44
C THR A 212 27.93 -18.46 -12.39
N MET A 213 28.56 -18.21 -13.55
CA MET A 213 29.01 -19.27 -14.46
C MET A 213 30.10 -20.13 -13.83
N GLN A 214 31.14 -19.55 -13.23
CA GLN A 214 32.21 -20.32 -12.57
C GLN A 214 31.68 -21.17 -11.40
N GLY A 215 30.71 -20.65 -10.64
CA GLY A 215 30.01 -21.41 -9.60
C GLY A 215 29.20 -22.58 -10.16
N TRP A 216 28.50 -22.36 -11.29
CA TRP A 216 27.78 -23.40 -12.03
C TRP A 216 28.71 -24.48 -12.59
N TRP A 217 29.83 -24.09 -13.18
CA TRP A 217 30.85 -25.01 -13.68
C TRP A 217 31.39 -25.89 -12.54
N LYS A 218 31.74 -25.30 -11.38
CA LYS A 218 32.20 -26.05 -10.20
C LYS A 218 31.13 -27.01 -9.62
N LEU A 219 29.87 -26.60 -9.60
CA LEU A 219 28.75 -27.42 -9.10
C LEU A 219 28.43 -28.60 -10.04
N ASN A 220 28.64 -28.44 -11.35
CA ASN A 220 28.38 -29.49 -12.33
C ASN A 220 29.60 -30.39 -12.60
N SER A 221 30.83 -29.90 -12.48
CA SER A 221 32.04 -30.74 -12.53
C SER A 221 32.08 -31.71 -11.34
N ASN A 222 31.68 -31.27 -10.14
CA ASN A 222 31.61 -32.15 -8.97
C ASN A 222 30.49 -33.21 -9.05
N LYS A 223 29.53 -33.09 -9.98
CA LYS A 223 28.53 -34.14 -10.23
C LYS A 223 29.00 -35.17 -11.24
N ALA A 224 29.96 -34.84 -12.10
CA ALA A 224 30.53 -35.78 -13.06
C ALA A 224 31.50 -36.76 -12.40
N ASP A 225 32.19 -36.35 -11.33
CA ASP A 225 33.16 -37.17 -10.60
C ASP A 225 32.54 -38.15 -9.57
N VAL A 226 31.22 -38.16 -9.39
CA VAL A 226 30.53 -39.07 -8.45
C VAL A 226 29.81 -40.21 -9.19
N SER A 227 30.06 -40.35 -10.50
CA SER A 227 29.48 -41.40 -11.35
C SER A 227 30.53 -42.28 -12.05
N SER A 228 31.73 -42.41 -11.46
CA SER A 228 32.76 -43.38 -11.89
C SER A 228 32.94 -44.49 -10.88
#